data_AF-A0A7J2JMS4-F1
#
_entry.id   AF-A0A7J2JMS4-F1
#
_cell.length_a   1.000
_cell.length_b   1.000
_cell.length_c   1.000
_cell.angle_alpha   90.00
_cell.angle_beta   90.00
_cell.angle_gamma   90.00
#
_symmetry.space_group_name_H-M   'P 1'
#
loop_
_entity.id
_entity.type
_entity.pdbx_description
1 polymer ?
#
loop_
_entity_poly.entity_id
_entity_poly.type
_entity_poly.pdbx_seq_one_letter_code
_entity_poly.pdbx_strand_id
1 'polypeptide(L)'
;MRALLLDEIESMLRDAGLSPLREEGMLVLMVGEDGKEVVIYVVAEEDKGLVYVLATTYPPVEVEGRELDLLRISWDLVDRGIPCKVGADKGSAVVEVDLDRCHLTRDYLLESIYYTAESMMVIMDRLGPHEPGQG
;
A
#
# COMPACT_ATOMS: atom_id res chain seq x y z
N MET A 1 -3.16 13.90 -22.59
CA MET A 1 -1.69 13.73 -22.58
C MET A 1 -1.44 12.33 -22.01
N ARG A 2 -0.61 11.50 -22.65
CA ARG A 2 -0.48 10.07 -22.32
C ARG A 2 0.29 9.88 -21.00
N ALA A 3 -0.11 8.86 -20.23
CA ALA A 3 0.39 8.44 -18.91
C ALA A 3 1.88 7.99 -18.90
N LEU A 4 2.79 8.87 -19.29
CA LEU A 4 4.23 8.63 -19.34
C LEU A 4 4.80 8.23 -17.97
N LEU A 5 4.29 8.80 -16.88
CA LEU A 5 4.80 8.51 -15.54
C LEU A 5 4.44 7.09 -15.11
N LEU A 6 3.22 6.65 -15.41
CA LEU A 6 2.77 5.30 -15.08
C LEU A 6 3.48 4.24 -15.95
N ASP A 7 3.77 4.56 -17.21
CA ASP A 7 4.58 3.71 -18.10
C ASP A 7 6.02 3.56 -17.58
N GLU A 8 6.61 4.65 -17.07
CA GLU A 8 7.95 4.64 -16.46
C GLU A 8 7.97 3.76 -15.20
N ILE A 9 7.01 3.95 -14.29
CA ILE A 9 6.83 3.13 -13.09
C ILE A 9 6.66 1.65 -13.47
N GLU A 10 5.81 1.36 -14.46
CA GLU A 10 5.59 -0.01 -14.92
C GLU A 10 6.89 -0.67 -15.39
N SER A 11 7.72 0.06 -16.14
CA SER A 11 9.05 -0.41 -16.54
C SER A 11 9.94 -0.69 -15.33
N MET A 12 10.01 0.23 -14.35
CA MET A 12 10.81 0.05 -13.14
C MET A 12 10.41 -1.21 -12.36
N LEU A 13 9.09 -1.47 -12.26
CA LEU A 13 8.56 -2.65 -11.58
C LEU A 13 8.88 -3.94 -12.35
N ARG A 14 8.73 -3.94 -13.67
CA ARG A 14 9.06 -5.11 -14.53
C ARG A 14 10.56 -5.43 -14.48
N ASP A 15 11.42 -4.42 -14.51
CA ASP A 15 12.87 -4.57 -14.36
C ASP A 15 13.26 -5.12 -12.98
N ALA A 16 12.41 -4.91 -11.98
CA ALA A 16 12.54 -5.51 -10.65
C ALA A 16 11.99 -6.94 -10.53
N GLY A 17 11.45 -7.50 -11.62
CA GLY A 17 10.83 -8.83 -11.63
C GLY A 17 9.39 -8.84 -11.10
N LEU A 18 8.79 -7.68 -10.84
CA LEU A 18 7.39 -7.57 -10.48
C LEU A 18 6.52 -7.49 -11.73
N SER A 19 5.31 -8.04 -11.65
CA SER A 19 4.37 -8.08 -12.78
C SER A 19 3.09 -7.32 -12.43
N PRO A 20 3.10 -5.98 -12.48
CA PRO A 20 1.89 -5.21 -12.23
C PRO A 20 0.84 -5.46 -13.33
N LEU A 21 -0.43 -5.51 -12.92
CA LEU A 21 -1.58 -5.42 -13.79
C LEU A 21 -1.86 -3.94 -14.07
N ARG A 22 -2.08 -3.58 -15.34
CA ARG A 22 -2.46 -2.22 -15.73
C ARG A 22 -3.98 -2.11 -15.72
N GLU A 23 -4.50 -1.19 -14.93
CA GLU A 23 -5.91 -0.80 -14.89
C GLU A 23 -6.05 0.69 -15.21
N GLU A 24 -7.25 1.16 -15.56
CA GLU A 24 -7.45 2.55 -16.00
C GLU A 24 -6.93 3.58 -14.98
N GLY A 25 -5.75 4.15 -15.27
CA GLY A 25 -5.10 5.17 -14.44
C GLY A 25 -4.22 4.63 -13.30
N MET A 26 -4.01 3.32 -13.18
CA MET A 26 -3.22 2.74 -12.09
C MET A 26 -2.50 1.44 -12.46
N LEU A 27 -1.52 1.07 -11.65
CA LEU A 27 -0.90 -0.26 -11.65
C LEU A 27 -1.31 -1.01 -10.38
N VAL A 28 -1.59 -2.29 -10.51
CA VAL A 28 -2.01 -3.14 -9.38
C VAL A 28 -1.02 -4.28 -9.21
N LEU A 29 -0.55 -4.49 -7.98
CA LEU A 29 0.28 -5.62 -7.59
C LEU A 29 -0.44 -6.39 -6.48
N MET A 30 -0.26 -7.71 -6.45
CA MET A 30 -0.64 -8.52 -5.30
C MET A 30 0.63 -9.02 -4.62
N VAL A 31 0.71 -8.82 -3.32
CA VAL A 31 1.79 -9.30 -2.46
C VAL A 31 1.19 -10.25 -1.44
N GLY A 32 1.65 -11.50 -1.44
CA GLY A 32 1.15 -12.53 -0.54
C GLY A 32 2.24 -13.08 0.36
N GLU A 33 1.95 -13.23 1.65
CA GLU A 33 2.81 -13.88 2.63
C GLU A 33 1.95 -14.61 3.66
N ASP A 34 2.30 -15.85 4.01
CA ASP A 34 1.60 -16.66 5.02
C ASP A 34 0.07 -16.73 4.87
N GLY A 35 -0.42 -16.85 3.64
CA GLY A 35 -1.86 -16.93 3.34
C GLY A 35 -2.63 -15.61 3.45
N LYS A 36 -1.92 -14.49 3.68
CA LYS A 36 -2.46 -13.13 3.63
C LYS A 36 -2.14 -12.50 2.29
N GLU A 37 -3.10 -11.77 1.74
CA GLU A 37 -2.94 -11.08 0.47
C GLU A 37 -3.17 -9.58 0.65
N VAL A 38 -2.15 -8.81 0.24
CA VAL A 38 -2.18 -7.35 0.16
C VAL A 38 -2.26 -6.94 -1.30
N VAL A 39 -3.21 -6.07 -1.60
CA VAL A 39 -3.37 -5.44 -2.91
C VAL A 39 -2.73 -4.07 -2.87
N ILE A 40 -1.73 -3.85 -3.71
CA ILE A 40 -1.02 -2.59 -3.85
C ILE A 40 -1.50 -1.88 -5.11
N TYR A 41 -1.91 -0.61 -4.98
CA TYR A 41 -2.21 0.26 -6.10
C TYR A 41 -1.13 1.33 -6.23
N VAL A 42 -0.60 1.52 -7.42
CA VAL A 42 0.27 2.64 -7.76
C VAL A 42 -0.49 3.57 -8.69
N VAL A 43 -0.79 4.77 -8.21
CA VAL A 43 -1.57 5.79 -8.92
C VAL A 43 -0.65 6.98 -9.21
N ALA A 44 -0.64 7.46 -10.46
CA ALA A 44 0.17 8.60 -10.86
C ALA A 44 -0.71 9.81 -11.16
N GLU A 45 -0.50 10.91 -10.44
CA GLU A 45 -1.09 12.21 -10.73
C GLU A 45 -0.08 13.10 -11.47
N GLU A 46 -0.05 12.98 -12.80
CA GLU A 46 0.95 13.66 -13.64
C GLU A 46 0.94 15.20 -13.48
N ASP A 47 -0.24 15.80 -13.38
CA ASP A 47 -0.40 17.26 -13.25
C ASP A 47 0.21 17.81 -11.95
N LYS A 48 0.25 16.99 -10.90
CA LYS A 48 0.86 17.35 -9.62
C LYS A 48 2.29 16.82 -9.47
N GLY A 49 2.74 15.94 -10.36
CA GLY A 49 4.02 15.26 -10.24
C GLY A 49 4.10 14.36 -9.01
N LEU A 50 2.98 13.73 -8.63
CA LEU A 50 2.86 12.87 -7.47
C LEU A 50 2.54 11.44 -7.89
N VAL A 51 3.05 10.49 -7.13
CA VAL A 51 2.74 9.07 -7.24
C VAL A 51 2.30 8.59 -5.87
N TYR A 52 1.18 7.89 -5.80
CA TYR A 52 0.64 7.32 -4.58
C TYR A 52 0.81 5.81 -4.62
N VAL A 53 1.38 5.25 -3.57
CA VAL A 53 1.45 3.80 -3.34
C VAL A 53 0.48 3.47 -2.22
N LEU A 54 -0.63 2.83 -2.57
CA LEU A 54 -1.72 2.48 -1.66
C LEU A 54 -1.71 0.98 -1.41
N ALA A 55 -2.02 0.54 -0.19
CA ALA A 55 -2.27 -0.85 0.13
C ALA A 55 -3.64 -1.03 0.77
N THR A 56 -4.31 -2.11 0.38
CA THR A 56 -5.45 -2.70 1.07
C THR A 56 -5.33 -4.22 1.05
N THR A 57 -6.32 -4.95 1.53
CA THR A 57 -6.28 -6.41 1.65
C THR A 57 -7.44 -7.07 0.96
N TYR A 58 -7.29 -8.36 0.66
CA TYR A 58 -8.39 -9.20 0.25
C TYR A 58 -8.50 -10.43 1.18
N PRO A 59 -9.60 -10.60 1.93
CA PRO A 59 -10.70 -9.64 2.12
C PRO A 59 -10.23 -8.35 2.83
N PRO A 60 -10.96 -7.21 2.67
CA PRO A 60 -10.63 -5.96 3.35
C PRO A 60 -10.66 -6.08 4.88
N VAL A 61 -9.73 -5.41 5.56
CA VAL A 61 -9.77 -5.27 7.03
C VAL A 61 -10.77 -4.18 7.40
N GLU A 62 -11.93 -4.58 7.92
CA GLU A 62 -12.97 -3.67 8.41
C GLU A 62 -12.54 -2.96 9.70
N VAL A 63 -12.69 -1.65 9.72
CA VAL A 63 -12.26 -0.76 10.82
C VAL A 63 -13.37 0.16 11.34
N GLU A 64 -14.60 0.05 10.81
CA GLU A 64 -15.75 0.80 11.32
C GLU A 64 -15.97 0.47 12.82
N GLY A 65 -15.95 1.50 13.67
CA GLY A 65 -16.04 1.35 15.13
C GLY A 65 -14.74 0.93 15.83
N ARG A 66 -13.63 0.83 15.09
CA ARG A 66 -12.28 0.47 15.58
C ARG A 66 -11.23 1.53 15.22
N GLU A 67 -11.65 2.77 15.01
CA GLU A 67 -10.79 3.86 14.51
C GLU A 67 -9.63 4.17 15.46
N LEU A 68 -9.87 4.09 16.78
CA LEU A 68 -8.81 4.28 17.78
C LEU A 68 -7.74 3.19 17.72
N ASP A 69 -8.10 1.95 17.39
CA ASP A 69 -7.13 0.87 17.26
C ASP A 69 -6.28 1.05 15.99
N LEU A 70 -6.90 1.49 14.89
CA LEU A 70 -6.17 1.84 13.68
C LEU A 70 -5.19 3.01 13.90
N LEU A 71 -5.61 4.05 14.63
CA LEU A 71 -4.73 5.17 14.99
C LEU A 71 -3.56 4.73 15.89
N ARG A 72 -3.77 3.79 16.80
CA ARG A 72 -2.69 3.22 17.62
C ARG A 72 -1.68 2.47 16.76
N ILE A 73 -2.14 1.65 15.81
CA ILE A 73 -1.26 0.93 14.89
C ILE A 73 -0.48 1.91 14.02
N SER A 74 -1.13 2.96 13.51
CA SER A 74 -0.49 4.04 12.78
C SER A 74 0.66 4.65 13.58
N TRP A 75 0.44 4.95 14.86
CA TRP A 75 1.47 5.49 15.73
C TRP A 75 2.65 4.51 15.94
N ASP A 76 2.37 3.24 16.17
CA ASP A 76 3.42 2.22 16.32
C ASP A 76 4.28 2.05 15.05
N LEU A 77 3.69 2.19 13.86
CA LEU A 77 4.42 2.14 12.59
C LEU A 77 5.33 3.37 12.42
N VAL A 78 4.86 4.56 12.80
CA VAL A 78 5.66 5.79 12.81
C VAL A 78 6.83 5.68 13.80
N ASP A 79 6.60 5.15 15.00
CA ASP A 79 7.65 4.94 16.01
C ASP A 79 8.73 3.94 15.54
N ARG A 80 8.40 3.04 14.59
CA ARG A 80 9.35 2.15 13.91
C ARG A 80 10.08 2.81 12.73
N GLY A 81 9.77 4.06 12.42
CA GLY A 81 10.38 4.83 11.34
C GLY A 81 9.82 4.52 9.96
N ILE A 82 8.64 3.91 9.86
CA ILE A 82 8.00 3.57 8.58
C ILE A 82 7.26 4.82 8.05
N PRO A 83 7.62 5.36 6.88
CA PRO A 83 7.10 6.63 6.38
C PRO A 83 5.75 6.47 5.66
N CYS A 84 4.74 5.91 6.34
CA CYS A 84 3.42 5.68 5.77
C CYS A 84 2.31 6.45 6.49
N LYS A 85 1.24 6.75 5.76
CA LYS A 85 -0.03 7.21 6.31
C LYS A 85 -0.97 6.02 6.43
N VAL A 86 -1.61 5.87 7.58
CA VAL A 86 -2.63 4.85 7.79
C VAL A 86 -3.97 5.54 8.01
N GLY A 87 -5.00 5.06 7.31
CA GLY A 87 -6.34 5.62 7.38
C GLY A 87 -7.43 4.60 7.07
N ALA A 88 -8.67 5.07 7.06
CA ALA A 88 -9.83 4.29 6.68
C ALA A 88 -10.46 4.89 5.42
N ASP A 89 -10.73 4.05 4.42
CA ASP A 89 -11.56 4.40 3.25
C ASP A 89 -12.77 3.46 3.20
N LYS A 90 -13.97 4.05 3.11
CA LYS A 90 -15.26 3.33 3.04
C LYS A 90 -15.44 2.21 4.10
N GLY A 91 -14.85 2.38 5.27
CA GLY A 91 -14.93 1.41 6.38
C GLY A 91 -13.78 0.40 6.44
N SER A 92 -12.87 0.39 5.46
CA SER A 92 -11.72 -0.53 5.42
C SER A 92 -10.39 0.19 5.64
N ALA A 93 -9.41 -0.51 6.21
CA ALA A 93 -8.06 0.02 6.39
C ALA A 93 -7.34 0.24 5.05
N VAL A 94 -6.61 1.36 4.96
CA VAL A 94 -5.73 1.70 3.84
C VAL A 94 -4.41 2.23 4.38
N VAL A 95 -3.32 1.84 3.73
CA VAL A 95 -1.99 2.45 3.94
C VAL A 95 -1.60 3.19 2.67
N GLU A 96 -1.01 4.37 2.80
CA GLU A 96 -0.60 5.25 1.71
C GLU A 96 0.83 5.75 1.91
N VAL A 97 1.62 5.78 0.84
CA VAL A 97 2.91 6.49 0.75
C VAL A 97 2.88 7.41 -0.46
N ASP A 98 3.29 8.66 -0.25
CA ASP A 98 3.40 9.67 -1.31
C ASP A 98 4.83 9.72 -1.83
N LEU A 99 4.94 9.75 -3.15
CA LEU A 99 6.20 9.83 -3.87
C LEU A 99 6.19 11.07 -4.75
N ASP A 100 7.01 12.06 -4.40
CA ASP A 100 7.29 13.18 -5.28
C ASP A 100 8.12 12.72 -6.49
N ARG A 101 7.76 13.18 -7.69
CA ARG A 101 8.47 12.85 -8.93
C ARG A 101 9.98 13.16 -8.86
N CYS A 102 10.39 14.18 -8.11
CA CYS A 102 11.81 14.53 -7.97
C CYS A 102 12.64 13.49 -7.20
N HIS A 103 11.99 12.64 -6.40
CA HIS A 103 12.63 11.57 -5.63
C HIS A 103 12.30 10.17 -6.17
N LEU A 104 11.47 10.08 -7.23
CA LEU A 104 11.04 8.81 -7.80
C LEU A 104 12.23 8.10 -8.46
N THR A 105 12.71 7.07 -7.78
CA THR A 105 13.71 6.12 -8.27
C THR A 105 13.16 4.72 -8.12
N ARG A 106 13.75 3.76 -8.84
CA ARG A 106 13.37 2.34 -8.71
C ARG A 106 13.45 1.87 -7.25
N ASP A 107 14.56 2.17 -6.57
CA ASP A 107 14.77 1.71 -5.19
C ASP A 107 13.73 2.33 -4.24
N TYR A 108 13.47 3.63 -4.36
CA TYR A 108 12.51 4.32 -3.51
C TYR A 108 11.06 3.87 -3.78
N LEU A 109 10.72 3.56 -5.04
CA LEU A 109 9.43 2.96 -5.39
C LEU A 109 9.26 1.57 -4.76
N LEU A 110 10.28 0.71 -4.89
CA LEU A 110 10.24 -0.64 -4.33
C LEU A 110 10.21 -0.64 -2.80
N GLU A 111 10.99 0.25 -2.18
CA GLU A 111 11.00 0.47 -0.73
C GLU A 111 9.61 0.93 -0.25
N SER A 112 8.98 1.85 -0.99
CA SER A 112 7.63 2.32 -0.67
C SER A 112 6.60 1.21 -0.80
N ILE A 113 6.64 0.40 -1.86
CA ILE A 113 5.77 -0.78 -2.00
C ILE A 113 5.98 -1.75 -0.84
N TYR A 114 7.23 -2.01 -0.45
CA TYR A 114 7.55 -2.87 0.69
C TYR A 114 6.96 -2.32 1.99
N TYR A 115 7.19 -1.04 2.32
CA TYR A 115 6.67 -0.44 3.55
C TYR A 115 5.15 -0.42 3.59
N THR A 116 4.49 -0.10 2.47
CA THR A 116 3.03 -0.09 2.40
C THR A 116 2.47 -1.51 2.58
N ALA A 117 3.12 -2.52 1.99
CA ALA A 117 2.73 -3.93 2.16
C ALA A 117 2.95 -4.43 3.59
N GLU A 118 4.14 -4.23 4.17
CA GLU A 118 4.48 -4.64 5.54
C GLU A 118 3.54 -4.00 6.56
N SER A 119 3.27 -2.71 6.41
CA SER A 119 2.35 -1.97 7.28
C SER A 119 0.94 -2.55 7.23
N MET A 120 0.49 -2.94 6.04
CA MET A 120 -0.81 -3.57 5.89
C MET A 120 -0.84 -4.98 6.51
N MET A 121 0.24 -5.76 6.40
CA MET A 121 0.34 -7.04 7.12
C MET A 121 0.25 -6.87 8.64
N VAL A 122 0.90 -5.84 9.21
CA VAL A 122 0.79 -5.52 10.64
C VAL A 122 -0.65 -5.17 11.02
N ILE A 123 -1.38 -4.45 10.16
CA ILE A 123 -2.79 -4.14 10.38
C ILE A 123 -3.63 -5.43 10.33
N MET A 124 -3.39 -6.31 9.36
CA MET A 124 -4.08 -7.61 9.27
C MET A 124 -3.85 -8.47 10.51
N ASP A 125 -2.63 -8.49 11.07
CA ASP A 125 -2.31 -9.27 12.26
C ASP A 125 -3.07 -8.81 13.50
N ARG A 126 -3.30 -7.51 13.61
CA ARG A 126 -3.88 -6.89 14.82
C ARG A 126 -5.38 -6.70 14.71
N LEU A 127 -5.88 -6.42 13.50
CA LEU A 127 -7.28 -6.07 13.27
C LEU A 127 -8.01 -7.08 12.38
N GLY A 128 -7.30 -7.95 11.66
CA GLY A 128 -7.92 -8.98 10.84
C GLY A 128 -8.73 -9.98 11.67
N PRO A 129 -9.61 -10.76 11.03
CA PRO A 129 -10.36 -11.80 11.71
C PRO A 129 -9.39 -12.81 12.34
N HIS A 130 -9.43 -12.95 13.67
CA HIS A 130 -8.72 -14.04 14.34
C HIS A 130 -9.32 -15.37 13.88
N GLU A 131 -8.46 -16.32 13.48
CA GLU A 131 -8.92 -17.69 13.29
C GLU A 131 -9.54 -18.20 14.61
N PRO A 132 -10.72 -18.83 14.56
CA PRO A 132 -11.33 -19.40 15.75
C PRO A 132 -10.44 -20.54 16.28
N GLY A 133 -9.68 -20.28 17.35
CA GLY A 133 -8.84 -21.30 17.98
C GLY A 133 -7.64 -20.83 18.80
N GLN A 134 -7.36 -19.52 18.87
CA GLN A 134 -6.28 -18.99 19.71
C GLN A 134 -6.84 -17.97 20.70
N GLY A 135 -7.29 -18.47 21.85
CA GLY A 135 -7.74 -17.70 23.02
C GLY A 135 -7.63 -18.55 24.27
#